data_AF-A0A845V404-F1
#
_entry.id   AF-A0A845V404-F1
#
_cell.length_a   1.000
_cell.length_b   1.000
_cell.length_c   1.000
_cell.angle_alpha   90.00
_cell.angle_beta   90.00
_cell.angle_gamma   90.00
#
_symmetry.space_group_name_H-M   'P 1'
#
loop_
_entity.id
_entity.type
_entity.pdbx_description
1 polymer ?
#
loop_
_entity_poly.entity_id
_entity_poly.type
_entity_poly.pdbx_seq_one_letter_code
_entity_poly.pdbx_strand_id
1 'polypeptide(L)'
;MKYSVQYQQWSEHSGRPAETLSSADRDDISAAEFAALPQVGDHVNLLNFDGGPELTGVVTSRLFTLGKGFTGLTIVVHDHPETDWGQLIKE
;
A
#
# COMPACT_ATOMS: atom_id res chain seq x y z
N MET A 1 -13.00 -2.53 14.88
CA MET A 1 -11.96 -1.48 14.80
C MET A 1 -11.84 -1.05 13.36
N LYS A 2 -11.81 0.26 13.10
CA LYS A 2 -11.52 0.80 11.77
C LYS A 2 -10.04 1.15 11.71
N TYR A 3 -9.37 0.74 10.66
CA TYR A 3 -7.98 1.09 10.39
C TYR A 3 -7.95 2.11 9.26
N SER A 4 -7.05 3.08 9.36
CA SER A 4 -6.75 3.95 8.22
C SER A 4 -5.58 3.32 7.46
N VAL A 5 -5.78 3.01 6.18
CA VAL A 5 -4.73 2.50 5.30
C VAL A 5 -4.34 3.57 4.29
N GLN A 6 -3.04 3.70 4.04
CA GLN A 6 -2.47 4.52 2.98
C GLN A 6 -1.46 3.70 2.18
N TYR A 7 -1.52 3.81 0.86
CA TYR A 7 -0.50 3.27 -0.02
C TYR A 7 0.47 4.38 -0.44
N GLN A 8 1.76 4.07 -0.42
CA GLN A 8 2.81 4.98 -0.86
C GLN A 8 3.66 4.30 -1.92
N GLN A 9 3.75 4.94 -3.07
CA GLN A 9 4.67 4.52 -4.13
C GLN A 9 6.08 4.98 -3.77
N TRP A 10 7.05 4.08 -3.93
CA TRP A 10 8.46 4.38 -3.76
C TRP A 10 9.21 3.98 -5.03
N SER A 11 9.78 4.97 -5.69
CA SER A 11 10.76 4.81 -6.76
C SER A 11 12.13 5.27 -6.29
N GLU A 12 13.20 4.81 -6.93
CA GLU A 12 14.59 5.23 -6.65
C GLU A 12 14.79 6.76 -6.74
N HIS A 13 13.92 7.44 -7.48
CA HIS A 13 13.95 8.89 -7.72
C HIS A 13 12.98 9.66 -6.81
N SER A 14 12.03 8.97 -6.19
CA SER A 14 11.18 9.53 -5.14
C SER A 14 11.92 9.43 -3.81
N GLY A 15 11.87 10.49 -3.00
CA GLY A 15 12.47 10.48 -1.67
C GLY A 15 11.93 9.35 -0.79
N ARG A 16 12.55 9.16 0.39
CA ARG A 16 12.10 8.15 1.38
C ARG A 16 10.58 8.25 1.61
N PRO A 17 9.86 7.11 1.69
CA PRO A 17 8.45 7.08 2.03
C PRO A 17 8.14 7.88 3.30
N ALA A 18 7.02 8.59 3.30
CA ALA A 18 6.61 9.43 4.40
C ALA A 18 6.22 8.59 5.62
N GLU A 19 6.77 8.91 6.78
CA GLU A 19 6.48 8.22 8.05
C GLU A 19 5.12 8.61 8.66
N THR A 20 4.51 9.68 8.13
CA THR A 20 3.25 10.23 8.63
C THR A 20 2.14 10.07 7.62
N LEU A 21 1.01 9.52 8.07
CA LEU A 21 -0.21 9.42 7.28
C LEU A 21 -0.79 10.82 7.03
N SER A 22 -0.74 11.29 5.79
CA SER A 22 -1.57 12.41 5.33
C SER A 22 -3.03 12.09 5.61
N SER A 23 -3.83 13.07 6.03
CA SER A 23 -5.28 12.87 6.24
C SER A 23 -6.06 12.77 4.92
N ALA A 24 -5.46 13.17 3.80
CA ALA A 24 -6.12 13.23 2.49
C ALA A 24 -6.19 11.87 1.77
N ASP A 25 -5.33 10.91 2.14
CA ASP A 25 -5.13 9.65 1.39
C ASP A 25 -5.47 8.42 2.25
N ARG A 26 -6.51 8.53 3.08
CA ARG A 26 -6.86 7.50 4.07
C ARG A 26 -8.10 6.75 3.65
N ASP A 27 -7.94 5.44 3.49
CA ASP A 27 -9.07 4.53 3.39
C ASP A 27 -9.38 3.94 4.77
N ASP A 28 -10.61 4.21 5.24
CA ASP A 28 -11.13 3.61 6.47
C ASP A 28 -11.65 2.20 6.17
N ILE A 29 -10.85 1.19 6.50
CA ILE A 29 -11.23 -0.20 6.30
C ILE A 29 -11.71 -0.87 7.59
N SER A 30 -12.65 -1.79 7.44
CA SER A 30 -13.11 -2.66 8.52
C SER A 30 -12.07 -3.73 8.85
N ALA A 31 -12.25 -4.40 10.00
CA ALA A 31 -11.37 -5.49 10.42
C ALA A 31 -11.40 -6.71 9.47
N ALA A 32 -12.50 -6.93 8.75
CA ALA A 32 -12.62 -8.01 7.77
C ALA A 32 -11.82 -7.69 6.49
N GLU A 33 -11.86 -6.43 6.04
CA GLU A 33 -11.07 -5.94 4.91
C GLU A 33 -9.58 -5.83 5.25
N PHE A 34 -9.24 -5.60 6.52
CA PHE A 34 -7.86 -5.59 7.01
C PHE A 34 -7.14 -6.94 6.79
N ALA A 35 -7.88 -8.05 6.83
CA ALA A 35 -7.31 -9.38 6.56
C ALA A 35 -6.92 -9.59 5.09
N ALA A 36 -7.49 -8.79 4.17
CA ALA A 36 -7.21 -8.86 2.73
C ALA A 36 -6.06 -7.94 2.29
N LEU A 37 -5.35 -7.33 3.24
CA LEU A 37 -4.22 -6.46 2.92
C LEU A 37 -2.99 -7.24 2.46
N PRO A 38 -2.27 -6.74 1.44
CA PRO A 38 -1.10 -7.41 0.90
C PRO A 38 0.05 -7.45 1.91
N GLN A 39 0.83 -8.52 1.85
CA GLN A 39 2.01 -8.77 2.65
C GLN A 39 3.28 -8.25 1.97
N VAL A 40 4.36 -8.14 2.73
CA VAL A 40 5.68 -7.82 2.17
C VAL A 40 6.10 -8.93 1.21
N GLY A 41 6.48 -8.55 -0.01
CA GLY A 41 6.80 -9.44 -1.12
C GLY A 41 5.64 -9.68 -2.09
N ASP A 42 4.41 -9.32 -1.72
CA ASP A 42 3.27 -9.44 -2.62
C ASP A 42 3.39 -8.43 -3.75
N HIS A 43 3.07 -8.88 -4.97
CA HIS A 43 2.93 -8.00 -6.12
C HIS A 43 1.50 -7.47 -6.14
N VAL A 44 1.37 -6.15 -6.24
CA VAL A 44 0.08 -5.47 -6.20
C VAL A 44 -0.08 -4.59 -7.42
N ASN A 45 -1.29 -4.61 -7.96
CA ASN A 45 -1.76 -3.64 -8.93
C ASN A 45 -3.00 -2.97 -8.35
N LEU A 46 -2.80 -1.79 -7.78
CA LEU A 46 -3.85 -0.96 -7.21
C LEU A 46 -4.42 -0.09 -8.31
N LEU A 47 -5.47 -0.64 -8.93
CA LEU A 47 -6.25 0.05 -9.93
C LEU A 47 -7.01 1.17 -9.27
N ASN A 48 -6.83 2.38 -9.80
CA ASN A 48 -7.53 3.54 -9.33
C ASN A 48 -8.98 3.54 -9.85
N PHE A 49 -9.95 3.53 -8.93
CA PHE A 49 -11.37 3.58 -9.29
C PHE A 49 -11.97 5.00 -9.31
N ASP A 50 -11.22 6.06 -8.96
CA ASP A 50 -11.75 7.43 -8.82
C ASP A 50 -10.72 8.56 -9.10
N GLY A 51 -9.83 8.39 -10.09
CA GLY A 51 -8.91 9.47 -10.53
C GLY A 51 -7.61 9.68 -9.71
N GLY A 52 -7.36 8.88 -8.66
CA GLY A 52 -6.06 8.79 -7.97
C GLY A 52 -4.90 8.16 -8.79
N PRO A 53 -3.67 8.12 -8.25
CA PRO A 53 -2.56 7.47 -8.94
C PRO A 53 -2.78 5.94 -8.98
N GLU A 54 -2.65 5.35 -10.18
CA GLU A 54 -2.49 3.89 -10.32
C GLU A 54 -1.13 3.50 -9.76
N LEU A 55 -1.10 2.45 -8.94
CA LEU A 55 0.11 2.03 -8.26
C LEU A 55 0.35 0.54 -8.51
N THR A 56 1.48 0.23 -9.13
CA THR A 56 1.88 -1.12 -9.53
C THR A 56 3.30 -1.39 -9.03
N GLY A 57 3.49 -2.50 -8.32
CA GLY A 57 4.82 -2.90 -7.85
C GLY A 57 4.80 -3.98 -6.78
N VAL A 58 5.88 -4.04 -6.00
CA VAL A 58 6.07 -5.02 -4.92
C VAL A 58 5.95 -4.34 -3.57
N VAL A 59 5.16 -4.89 -2.66
CA VAL A 59 5.11 -4.40 -1.29
C VAL A 59 6.45 -4.65 -0.61
N THR A 60 7.15 -3.58 -0.22
CA THR A 60 8.46 -3.69 0.44
C THR A 60 8.36 -3.52 1.94
N SER A 61 7.37 -2.79 2.43
CA SER A 61 7.20 -2.59 3.87
C SER A 61 5.76 -2.29 4.29
N ARG A 62 5.49 -2.59 5.56
CA ARG A 62 4.25 -2.29 6.26
C ARG A 62 4.58 -1.57 7.56
N LEU A 63 4.12 -0.33 7.71
CA LEU A 63 4.37 0.47 8.90
C LEU A 63 3.08 0.67 9.69
N PHE A 64 3.04 0.13 10.90
CA PHE A 64 1.95 0.32 11.84
C PHE A 64 2.15 1.60 12.65
N THR A 65 1.15 2.48 12.61
CA THR A 65 1.12 3.69 13.42
C THR A 65 0.01 3.58 14.46
N LEU A 66 0.39 3.62 15.73
CA LEU A 66 -0.55 3.61 16.86
C LEU A 66 -0.62 5.00 17.48
N GLY A 67 -1.83 5.55 17.61
CA GLY A 67 -2.06 6.79 18.34
C GLY A 67 -3.34 6.74 19.18
N LYS A 68 -3.61 7.82 19.92
CA LYS A 68 -4.81 7.89 20.78
C LYS A 68 -6.07 7.81 19.92
N GLY A 69 -6.72 6.65 19.94
CA GLY A 69 -7.98 6.41 19.25
C GLY A 69 -7.87 6.15 17.75
N PHE A 70 -6.66 6.00 17.21
CA PHE A 70 -6.46 5.63 15.81
C PHE A 70 -5.39 4.55 15.65
N THR A 71 -5.60 3.69 14.66
CA THR A 71 -4.57 2.78 14.17
C THR A 71 -4.46 2.95 12.67
N GLY A 72 -3.26 3.30 12.23
CA GLY A 72 -2.93 3.54 10.84
C GLY A 72 -1.98 2.48 10.31
N LEU A 73 -2.07 2.18 9.03
CA LEU A 73 -1.15 1.31 8.32
C LEU A 73 -0.70 1.99 7.03
N THR A 74 0.61 2.15 6.88
CA THR A 74 1.21 2.56 5.61
C THR A 74 1.76 1.33 4.90
N ILE A 75 1.36 1.13 3.65
CA ILE A 75 1.89 0.07 2.78
C ILE A 75 2.77 0.75 1.73
N VAL A 76 4.06 0.42 1.74
CA VAL A 76 5.01 0.96 0.75
C VAL A 76 5.14 -0.04 -0.38
N VAL A 77 4.90 0.44 -1.60
CA VAL A 77 5.04 -0.34 -2.81
C VAL A 77 6.16 0.23 -3.64
N HIS A 78 7.15 -0.60 -3.93
CA HIS A 78 8.28 -0.20 -4.74
C HIS A 78 7.98 -0.47 -6.21
N ASP A 79 8.32 0.52 -7.04
CA ASP A 79 8.17 0.39 -8.49
C ASP A 79 8.97 -0.79 -9.00
N HIS A 80 8.31 -1.61 -9.80
CA HIS A 80 8.93 -2.77 -10.42
C HIS A 80 8.50 -2.85 -11.89
N PRO A 81 8.96 -1.91 -12.73
CA PRO A 81 8.49 -1.76 -14.12
C PRO A 81 8.83 -2.96 -15.01
N GLU A 82 9.78 -3.80 -14.59
CA GLU A 82 10.17 -5.03 -15.28
C GLU A 82 9.38 -6.27 -14.80
N THR A 83 8.33 -6.08 -14.01
CA THR A 83 7.52 -7.21 -13.53
C THR A 83 6.80 -7.88 -14.69
N ASP A 84 7.24 -9.08 -15.04
CA ASP A 84 6.49 -9.98 -15.92
C ASP A 84 5.38 -10.67 -15.11
N TRP A 85 4.21 -10.02 -15.08
CA TRP A 85 3.02 -10.54 -14.43
C TRP A 85 2.62 -11.93 -14.92
N GLY A 86 2.94 -12.27 -16.18
CA GLY A 86 2.69 -13.59 -16.76
C GLY A 86 3.54 -14.71 -16.14
N GLN A 87 4.72 -14.39 -15.60
CA GLN A 87 5.58 -15.35 -14.90
C GLN A 87 5.25 -15.52 -13.43
N LEU A 88 4.51 -14.57 -12.83
CA LEU A 88 4.04 -14.66 -11.44
C LEU A 88 2.83 -15.59 -11.31
N ILE A 89 2.01 -15.68 -12.35
CA ILE A 89 0.92 -16.66 -12.45
C ILE A 89 1.52 -17.99 -12.91
N LYS A 90 2.17 -18.71 -11.98
CA LYS A 90 2.46 -20.13 -12.20
C LYS A 90 1.28 -20.94 -11.70
N GLU A 91 0.63 -21.65 -12.64
CA GLU A 91 -0.35 -22.70 -12.34
C GLU A 91 0.21 -23.78 -11.41
#